data_AF-A0A378W0T4-F1
#
_entry.id   AF-A0A378W0T4-F1
#
_cell.length_a   1.000
_cell.length_b   1.000
_cell.length_c   1.000
_cell.angle_alpha   90.00
_cell.angle_beta   90.00
_cell.angle_gamma   90.00
#
_symmetry.space_group_name_H-M   'P 1'
#
loop_
_entity.id
_entity.type
_entity.pdbx_description
1 polymer ?
#
loop_
_entity_poly.entity_id
_entity_poly.type
_entity_poly.pdbx_seq_one_letter_code
_entity_poly.pdbx_strand_id
1 'polypeptide(L)'
;MEMLPSLVSYHIERADETELAVSVDVRSGIDIAQAREQIAYLRGLGHRVEVLFVEAEEAVLVRRFSETRRGHPLSNQDMTLLESLKKEREWLFPLKEIAYCIDTSKMNAQQLRHAVRQWLKVERTGLLVVLESFGFKYGVPNNADFMFDMRSLPNPYYDPELRPYTGMDKPVWDYLDGQPLAQEMVDGIERFVTRWLPRLEDESRSYVTVAIGCTGGQHRSVYIVEKLARRLKGRYELLIRHRQAQNLSGR
;
A
#
# COMPACT_ATOMS: atom_id res chain seq x y z
N MET A 1 -29.44 5.00 11.41
CA MET A 1 -28.95 4.38 12.66
C MET A 1 -27.46 4.19 12.51
N GLU A 2 -26.65 4.94 13.27
CA GLU A 2 -25.20 4.96 13.12
C GLU A 2 -24.57 3.65 13.61
N MET A 3 -24.33 2.71 12.69
CA MET A 3 -23.90 1.36 13.04
C MET A 3 -22.48 1.33 13.63
N LEU A 4 -21.51 2.07 13.07
CA LEU A 4 -20.12 2.00 13.55
C LEU A 4 -19.95 2.64 14.94
N PRO A 5 -20.43 3.87 15.23
CA PRO A 5 -20.30 4.46 16.56
C PRO A 5 -21.03 3.66 17.63
N SER A 6 -22.21 3.10 17.31
CA SER A 6 -22.95 2.25 18.26
C SER A 6 -22.20 0.96 18.56
N LEU A 7 -21.60 0.31 17.55
CA LEU A 7 -20.78 -0.88 17.72
C LEU A 7 -19.55 -0.60 18.59
N VAL A 8 -18.85 0.50 18.31
CA VAL A 8 -17.68 0.94 19.08
C VAL A 8 -18.07 1.21 20.54
N SER A 9 -19.15 1.96 20.77
CA SER A 9 -19.63 2.28 22.12
C SER A 9 -20.01 1.00 22.89
N TYR A 10 -20.71 0.07 22.24
CA TYR A 10 -21.11 -1.22 22.84
C TYR A 10 -19.91 -2.05 23.30
N HIS A 11 -18.81 -2.07 22.54
CA HIS A 11 -17.63 -2.85 22.89
C HIS A 11 -16.71 -2.13 23.89
N ILE A 12 -16.57 -0.80 23.79
CA ILE A 12 -15.72 -0.01 24.70
C ILE A 12 -16.35 0.12 26.09
N GLU A 13 -17.67 0.38 26.19
CA GLU A 13 -18.35 0.52 27.49
C GLU A 13 -18.32 -0.76 28.33
N ARG A 14 -18.13 -1.92 27.68
CA ARG A 14 -18.06 -3.23 28.34
C ARG A 14 -16.64 -3.63 28.74
N ALA A 15 -15.64 -2.80 28.46
CA ALA A 15 -14.22 -2.99 28.80
C ALA A 15 -13.56 -4.31 28.36
N ASP A 16 -14.25 -5.16 27.58
CA ASP A 16 -13.76 -6.50 27.20
C ASP A 16 -12.74 -6.47 26.04
N GLU A 17 -12.74 -5.44 25.18
CA GLU A 17 -11.86 -5.35 24.02
C GLU A 17 -11.43 -3.90 23.75
N THR A 18 -10.12 -3.65 23.60
CA THR A 18 -9.55 -2.33 23.28
C THR A 18 -9.27 -2.13 21.79
N GLU A 19 -9.34 -3.21 21.00
CA GLU A 19 -9.08 -3.20 19.56
C GLU A 19 -10.22 -3.92 18.82
N LEU A 20 -10.79 -3.26 17.82
CA LEU A 20 -11.90 -3.80 17.04
C LEU A 20 -11.55 -3.80 15.55
N ALA A 21 -11.82 -4.92 14.88
CA ALA A 21 -11.71 -5.03 13.43
C ALA A 21 -13.11 -5.26 12.82
N VAL A 22 -13.50 -4.38 11.89
CA VAL A 22 -14.77 -4.47 11.17
C VAL A 22 -14.50 -4.66 9.68
N SER A 23 -15.11 -5.67 9.07
CA SER A 23 -15.07 -5.87 7.62
C SER A 23 -16.30 -5.24 6.98
N VAL A 24 -16.10 -4.39 5.99
CA VAL A 24 -17.16 -3.77 5.20
C VAL A 24 -17.06 -4.26 3.76
N ASP A 25 -18.12 -4.90 3.28
CA ASP A 25 -18.26 -5.35 1.91
C ASP A 25 -19.68 -5.07 1.40
N VAL A 26 -19.95 -5.36 0.13
CA VAL A 26 -21.25 -5.11 -0.50
C VAL A 26 -22.45 -5.82 0.15
N ARG A 27 -22.22 -6.84 0.98
CA ARG A 27 -23.26 -7.55 1.74
C ARG A 27 -23.57 -6.90 3.08
N SER A 28 -22.70 -6.02 3.57
CA SER A 28 -22.86 -5.38 4.87
C SER A 28 -24.10 -4.47 4.96
N GLY A 29 -24.65 -4.03 3.82
CA GLY A 29 -25.79 -3.10 3.77
C GLY A 29 -25.48 -1.72 4.37
N ILE A 30 -24.20 -1.42 4.60
CA ILE A 30 -23.74 -0.15 5.15
C ILE A 30 -23.72 0.90 4.05
N ASP A 31 -24.28 2.08 4.31
CA ASP A 31 -24.06 3.23 3.45
C ASP A 31 -22.61 3.71 3.61
N ILE A 32 -21.81 3.55 2.55
CA ILE A 32 -20.38 3.86 2.54
C ILE A 32 -20.11 5.36 2.74
N ALA A 33 -20.99 6.22 2.23
CA ALA A 33 -20.84 7.66 2.47
C ALA A 33 -21.01 7.98 3.96
N GLN A 34 -22.03 7.39 4.61
CA GLN A 34 -22.20 7.52 6.06
C GLN A 34 -21.08 6.85 6.84
N ALA A 35 -20.53 5.73 6.38
CA ALA A 35 -19.41 5.08 7.04
C ALA A 35 -18.18 5.99 7.09
N ARG A 36 -17.89 6.73 6.01
CA ARG A 36 -16.82 7.74 5.98
C ARG A 36 -17.05 8.85 7.02
N GLU A 37 -18.27 9.37 7.12
CA GLU A 37 -18.62 10.40 8.11
C GLU A 37 -18.49 9.85 9.54
N GLN A 38 -18.95 8.63 9.79
CA GLN A 38 -18.82 7.96 11.09
C GLN A 38 -17.36 7.71 11.49
N ILE A 39 -16.50 7.36 10.53
CA ILE A 39 -15.05 7.24 10.77
C ILE A 39 -14.46 8.59 11.17
N ALA A 40 -14.83 9.67 10.47
CA ALA A 40 -14.37 11.02 10.82
C ALA A 40 -14.87 11.43 12.22
N TYR A 41 -16.13 11.12 12.55
CA TYR A 41 -16.71 11.37 13.87
C TYR A 41 -15.96 10.62 14.98
N LEU A 42 -15.71 9.30 14.80
CA LEU A 42 -14.97 8.49 15.77
C LEU A 42 -13.54 9.00 15.97
N ARG A 43 -12.86 9.43 14.91
CA ARG A 43 -11.55 10.09 15.00
C ARG A 43 -11.63 11.39 15.80
N GLY A 44 -12.69 12.18 15.60
CA GLY A 44 -12.96 13.41 16.36
C GLY A 44 -13.19 13.17 17.85
N LEU A 45 -13.70 12.01 18.24
CA LEU A 45 -13.82 11.57 19.65
C LEU A 45 -12.50 11.07 20.25
N GLY A 46 -11.41 11.02 19.47
CA GLY A 46 -10.09 10.56 19.91
C GLY A 46 -9.84 9.06 19.68
N HIS A 47 -10.75 8.33 19.03
CA HIS A 47 -10.47 6.94 18.65
C HIS A 47 -9.47 6.87 17.50
N ARG A 48 -8.52 5.93 17.60
CA ARG A 48 -7.63 5.60 16.49
C ARG A 48 -8.37 4.70 15.50
N VAL A 49 -8.90 5.28 14.43
CA VAL A 49 -9.63 4.54 13.39
C VAL A 49 -8.82 4.45 12.11
N GLU A 50 -8.49 3.23 11.75
CA GLU A 50 -7.61 2.91 10.63
C GLU A 50 -8.36 2.12 9.56
N VAL A 51 -8.23 2.53 8.30
CA VAL A 51 -8.93 1.89 7.19
C VAL A 51 -7.92 1.20 6.30
N LEU A 52 -8.09 -0.11 6.14
CA LEU A 52 -7.33 -0.94 5.21
C LEU A 52 -8.21 -1.29 4.01
N PHE A 53 -7.76 -0.94 2.82
CA PHE A 53 -8.46 -1.26 1.57
C PHE A 53 -7.68 -2.31 0.80
N VAL A 54 -8.30 -3.44 0.47
CA VAL A 54 -7.66 -4.51 -0.31
C VAL A 54 -8.21 -4.47 -1.72
N GLU A 55 -7.32 -4.35 -2.72
CA GLU A 55 -7.73 -4.29 -4.13
C GLU A 55 -6.91 -5.21 -5.03
N ALA A 56 -7.37 -5.37 -6.28
CA ALA A 56 -6.62 -6.02 -7.34
C ALA A 56 -7.06 -5.49 -8.72
N GLU A 57 -6.26 -5.79 -9.75
CA GLU A 57 -6.60 -5.63 -11.16
C GLU A 57 -7.92 -6.36 -11.48
N GLU A 58 -8.74 -5.75 -12.33
CA GLU A 58 -10.07 -6.28 -12.69
C GLU A 58 -9.98 -7.73 -13.22
N ALA A 59 -9.04 -7.99 -14.13
CA ALA A 59 -8.81 -9.33 -14.68
C ALA A 59 -8.44 -10.37 -13.60
N VAL A 60 -7.73 -9.95 -12.53
CA VAL A 60 -7.38 -10.84 -11.42
C VAL A 60 -8.61 -11.13 -10.56
N LEU A 61 -9.44 -10.12 -10.28
CA LEU A 61 -10.70 -10.30 -9.55
C LEU A 61 -11.66 -11.23 -10.29
N VAL A 62 -11.85 -11.02 -11.59
CA VAL A 62 -12.70 -11.89 -12.44
C VAL A 62 -12.23 -13.34 -12.39
N ARG A 63 -10.91 -13.57 -12.55
CA ARG A 63 -10.33 -14.91 -12.46
C ARG A 63 -10.58 -15.54 -11.08
N ARG A 64 -10.22 -14.86 -9.98
CA ARG A 64 -10.42 -15.36 -8.62
C ARG A 64 -11.90 -15.69 -8.36
N PHE A 65 -12.80 -14.84 -8.84
CA PHE A 65 -14.23 -15.03 -8.67
C PHE A 65 -14.73 -16.27 -9.42
N SER A 66 -14.28 -16.48 -10.66
CA SER A 66 -14.62 -17.65 -11.46
C SER A 66 -14.18 -18.98 -10.81
N GLU A 67 -13.11 -18.94 -10.00
CA GLU A 67 -12.62 -20.10 -9.25
C GLU A 67 -13.50 -20.42 -8.02
N THR A 68 -14.26 -19.46 -7.49
CA THR A 68 -15.04 -19.64 -6.24
C THR A 68 -16.42 -20.30 -6.41
N ARG A 69 -16.86 -20.60 -7.64
CA ARG A 69 -18.18 -21.18 -7.98
C ARG A 69 -19.42 -20.47 -7.37
N ARG A 70 -19.24 -19.33 -6.68
CA ARG A 70 -20.30 -18.55 -6.03
C ARG A 70 -20.67 -17.39 -6.93
N GLY A 71 -21.95 -17.04 -7.01
CA GLY A 71 -22.42 -15.84 -7.71
C GLY A 71 -22.06 -14.57 -6.96
N HIS A 72 -21.90 -13.45 -7.68
CA HIS A 72 -21.55 -12.17 -7.08
C HIS A 72 -22.74 -11.62 -6.28
N PRO A 73 -22.56 -11.01 -5.10
CA PRO A 73 -23.71 -10.50 -4.33
C PRO A 73 -24.56 -9.46 -5.08
N LEU A 74 -23.94 -8.73 -6.00
CA LEU A 74 -24.60 -7.78 -6.91
C LEU A 74 -24.99 -8.39 -8.28
N SER A 75 -24.67 -9.65 -8.57
CA SER A 75 -25.07 -10.24 -9.86
C SER A 75 -26.57 -10.52 -9.85
N ASN A 76 -27.33 -9.60 -10.43
CA ASN A 76 -28.72 -9.80 -10.80
C ASN A 76 -28.81 -10.36 -12.24
N GLN A 77 -30.00 -10.74 -12.70
CA GLN A 77 -30.21 -11.25 -14.08
C GLN A 77 -29.75 -10.26 -15.16
N ASP A 78 -29.63 -8.97 -14.83
CA ASP A 78 -29.31 -7.88 -15.75
C ASP A 78 -27.86 -7.37 -15.69
N MET A 79 -26.98 -7.94 -14.86
CA MET A 79 -25.59 -7.47 -14.73
C MET A 79 -24.57 -8.59 -14.85
N THR A 80 -23.58 -8.39 -15.70
CA THR A 80 -22.39 -9.23 -15.80
C THR A 80 -21.54 -9.12 -14.53
N LEU A 81 -20.67 -10.12 -14.31
CA LEU A 81 -19.68 -10.08 -13.23
C LEU A 81 -18.80 -8.82 -13.31
N LEU A 82 -18.42 -8.41 -14.52
CA LEU A 82 -17.56 -7.25 -14.74
C LEU A 82 -18.26 -5.94 -14.35
N GLU A 83 -19.52 -5.77 -14.74
CA GLU A 83 -20.32 -4.61 -14.34
C GLU A 83 -20.56 -4.58 -12.82
N SER A 84 -20.79 -5.76 -12.23
CA SER A 84 -20.95 -5.91 -10.78
C SER A 84 -19.70 -5.45 -10.02
N LEU A 85 -18.51 -5.87 -10.48
CA LEU A 85 -17.23 -5.46 -9.89
C LEU A 85 -16.96 -3.96 -10.04
N LYS A 86 -17.31 -3.36 -11.19
CA LYS A 86 -17.16 -1.92 -11.41
C LYS A 86 -18.04 -1.12 -10.44
N LYS A 87 -19.32 -1.50 -10.35
CA LYS A 87 -20.27 -0.86 -9.44
C LYS A 87 -19.84 -0.99 -7.98
N GLU A 88 -19.32 -2.14 -7.57
CA GLU A 88 -18.77 -2.33 -6.23
C GLU A 88 -17.57 -1.40 -5.96
N ARG A 89 -16.67 -1.25 -6.93
CA ARG A 89 -15.52 -0.33 -6.78
C ARG A 89 -15.93 1.12 -6.66
N GLU A 90 -16.91 1.57 -7.46
CA GLU A 90 -17.46 2.92 -7.38
C GLU A 90 -18.11 3.16 -6.01
N TRP A 91 -18.90 2.20 -5.53
CA TRP A 91 -19.55 2.28 -4.22
C TRP A 91 -18.55 2.32 -3.06
N LEU A 92 -17.45 1.56 -3.14
CA LEU A 92 -16.39 1.52 -2.13
C LEU A 92 -15.40 2.69 -2.19
N PHE A 93 -15.42 3.49 -3.27
CA PHE A 93 -14.46 4.56 -3.53
C PHE A 93 -14.31 5.57 -2.38
N PRO A 94 -15.38 6.03 -1.69
CA PRO A 94 -15.23 6.99 -0.59
C PRO A 94 -14.38 6.49 0.58
N LEU A 95 -14.36 5.18 0.86
CA LEU A 95 -13.46 4.61 1.87
C LEU A 95 -12.03 4.47 1.35
N LYS A 96 -11.87 4.20 0.04
CA LYS A 96 -10.55 4.09 -0.57
C LYS A 96 -9.73 5.37 -0.39
N GLU A 97 -10.36 6.54 -0.48
CA GLU A 97 -9.68 7.84 -0.34
C GLU A 97 -9.00 8.06 1.03
N ILE A 98 -9.51 7.42 2.09
CA ILE A 98 -9.02 7.58 3.46
C ILE A 98 -8.26 6.35 3.96
N ALA A 99 -8.01 5.37 3.09
CA ALA A 99 -7.50 4.06 3.45
C ALA A 99 -6.07 3.84 2.97
N TYR A 100 -5.36 2.96 3.68
CA TYR A 100 -4.17 2.33 3.12
C TYR A 100 -4.60 1.26 2.13
N CYS A 101 -4.23 1.43 0.85
CA CYS A 101 -4.53 0.45 -0.17
C CYS A 101 -3.43 -0.62 -0.27
N ILE A 102 -3.81 -1.90 -0.23
CA ILE A 102 -2.96 -3.03 -0.59
C ILE A 102 -3.43 -3.58 -1.94
N ASP A 103 -2.58 -3.41 -2.95
CA ASP A 103 -2.73 -4.11 -4.22
C ASP A 103 -2.26 -5.58 -4.09
N THR A 104 -3.22 -6.50 -4.28
CA THR A 104 -3.05 -7.95 -4.19
C THR A 104 -2.95 -8.64 -5.54
N SER A 105 -2.90 -7.90 -6.65
CA SER A 105 -2.95 -8.44 -8.02
C SER A 105 -1.90 -9.52 -8.27
N LYS A 106 -0.71 -9.36 -7.66
CA LYS A 106 0.42 -10.29 -7.79
C LYS A 106 0.79 -10.96 -6.47
N MET A 107 -0.11 -10.96 -5.48
CA MET A 107 0.11 -11.55 -4.16
C MET A 107 -0.59 -12.90 -4.03
N ASN A 108 0.07 -13.83 -3.35
CA ASN A 108 -0.56 -15.01 -2.77
C ASN A 108 -1.08 -14.72 -1.34
N ALA A 109 -1.81 -15.68 -0.75
CA ALA A 109 -2.41 -15.52 0.57
C ALA A 109 -1.39 -15.31 1.71
N GLN A 110 -0.21 -15.92 1.63
CA GLN A 110 0.84 -15.73 2.62
C GLN A 110 1.46 -14.34 2.54
N GLN A 111 1.69 -13.83 1.33
CA GLN A 111 2.19 -12.48 1.08
C GLN A 111 1.20 -11.41 1.55
N LEU A 112 -0.10 -11.60 1.30
CA LEU A 112 -1.12 -10.70 1.83
C LEU A 112 -1.12 -10.70 3.36
N ARG A 113 -1.08 -11.87 4.00
CA ARG A 113 -1.01 -11.98 5.46
C ARG A 113 0.21 -11.28 6.03
N HIS A 114 1.36 -11.40 5.35
CA HIS A 114 2.58 -10.70 5.75
C HIS A 114 2.41 -9.17 5.63
N ALA A 115 1.89 -8.67 4.51
CA ALA A 115 1.66 -7.25 4.28
C ALA A 115 0.69 -6.64 5.33
N VAL A 116 -0.40 -7.33 5.64
CA VAL A 116 -1.34 -6.89 6.70
C VAL A 116 -0.67 -6.87 8.07
N ARG A 117 0.14 -7.89 8.41
CA ARG A 117 0.90 -7.91 9.68
C ARG A 117 1.92 -6.79 9.77
N GLN A 118 2.59 -6.44 8.66
CA GLN A 118 3.52 -5.31 8.63
C GLN A 118 2.75 -4.01 8.87
N TRP A 119 1.63 -3.81 8.18
CA TRP A 119 0.77 -2.65 8.37
C TRP A 119 0.29 -2.51 9.82
N LEU A 120 -0.19 -3.59 10.45
CA LEU A 120 -0.66 -3.58 11.85
C LEU A 120 0.41 -3.20 12.88
N LYS A 121 1.70 -3.42 12.58
CA LYS A 121 2.82 -3.13 13.50
C LYS A 121 3.31 -1.69 13.46
N VAL A 122 2.86 -0.89 12.50
CA VAL A 122 3.28 0.49 12.37
C VAL A 122 2.51 1.34 13.37
N GLU A 123 3.22 1.98 14.30
CA GLU A 123 2.64 3.02 15.15
C GLU A 123 2.35 4.25 14.28
N ARG A 124 1.14 4.79 14.37
CA ARG A 124 0.68 5.88 13.50
C ARG A 124 0.43 7.11 14.34
N THR A 125 1.41 8.01 14.35
CA THR A 125 1.29 9.35 14.91
C THR A 125 1.60 10.37 13.81
N GLY A 126 0.72 10.46 12.82
CA GLY A 126 0.87 11.35 11.65
C GLY A 126 0.76 10.62 10.32
N LEU A 127 1.25 11.25 9.25
CA LEU A 127 1.26 10.69 7.90
C LEU A 127 2.16 9.44 7.80
N LEU A 128 1.59 8.30 7.38
CA LEU A 128 2.37 7.12 7.02
C LEU A 128 2.89 7.22 5.58
N VAL A 129 4.22 7.19 5.41
CA VAL A 129 4.87 7.18 4.10
C VAL A 129 5.22 5.76 3.71
N VAL A 130 4.64 5.30 2.62
CA VAL A 130 4.86 3.96 2.08
C VAL A 130 5.88 4.04 0.95
N LEU A 131 7.07 3.48 1.17
CA LEU A 131 8.11 3.41 0.15
C LEU A 131 8.05 2.03 -0.51
N GLU A 132 7.64 1.99 -1.77
CA GLU A 132 7.46 0.73 -2.51
C GLU A 132 8.40 0.62 -3.72
N SER A 133 9.16 -0.46 -3.83
CA SER A 133 9.92 -0.75 -5.04
C SER A 133 9.15 -1.71 -5.95
N PHE A 134 9.18 -1.45 -7.26
CA PHE A 134 8.57 -2.32 -8.26
C PHE A 134 9.41 -2.48 -9.54
N GLY A 135 9.03 -3.44 -10.37
CA GLY A 135 9.55 -3.66 -11.71
C GLY A 135 8.51 -3.35 -12.80
N PHE A 136 8.79 -2.43 -13.71
CA PHE A 136 7.88 -2.03 -14.80
C PHE A 136 7.43 -3.21 -15.67
N LYS A 137 8.27 -4.24 -15.83
CA LYS A 137 7.90 -5.45 -16.60
C LYS A 137 6.74 -6.24 -15.96
N TYR A 138 6.39 -5.97 -14.71
CA TYR A 138 5.30 -6.60 -13.97
C TYR A 138 4.06 -5.70 -13.81
N GLY A 139 4.07 -4.52 -14.43
CA GLY A 139 3.03 -3.49 -14.24
C GLY A 139 3.38 -2.47 -13.16
N VAL A 140 2.67 -1.35 -13.17
CA VAL A 140 2.80 -0.28 -12.17
C VAL A 140 1.86 -0.53 -10.98
N PRO A 141 2.21 -0.09 -9.76
CA PRO A 141 1.29 -0.12 -8.62
C PRO A 141 0.06 0.77 -8.87
N ASN A 142 -1.14 0.25 -8.59
CA ASN A 142 -2.40 0.98 -8.79
C ASN A 142 -2.65 2.08 -7.73
N ASN A 143 -1.88 2.07 -6.65
CA ASN A 143 -2.07 2.88 -5.45
C ASN A 143 -0.88 3.83 -5.19
N ALA A 144 -0.07 4.13 -6.21
CA ALA A 144 1.05 5.06 -6.09
C ALA A 144 0.58 6.52 -6.21
N ASP A 145 0.87 7.35 -5.21
CA ASP A 145 0.66 8.81 -5.28
C ASP A 145 1.80 9.48 -6.03
N PHE A 146 3.05 9.04 -5.78
CA PHE A 146 4.23 9.46 -6.52
C PHE A 146 4.94 8.28 -7.16
N MET A 147 5.45 8.45 -8.37
CA MET A 147 6.16 7.40 -9.10
C MET A 147 7.44 7.93 -9.74
N PHE A 148 8.56 7.26 -9.48
CA PHE A 148 9.87 7.64 -10.02
C PHE A 148 10.51 6.47 -10.80
N ASP A 149 11.04 6.75 -11.98
CA ASP A 149 11.64 5.75 -12.88
C ASP A 149 13.18 5.77 -12.81
N MET A 150 13.77 4.69 -12.29
CA MET A 150 15.21 4.52 -12.08
C MET A 150 15.91 3.81 -13.25
N ARG A 151 15.24 3.60 -14.39
CA ARG A 151 15.82 2.88 -15.54
C ARG A 151 17.00 3.62 -16.19
N SER A 152 17.13 4.93 -15.98
CA SER A 152 18.25 5.76 -16.43
C SER A 152 19.54 5.55 -15.64
N LEU A 153 19.48 4.98 -14.43
CA LEU A 153 20.66 4.76 -13.58
C LEU A 153 21.53 3.59 -14.11
N PRO A 154 22.85 3.61 -13.85
CA PRO A 154 23.76 2.50 -14.14
C PRO A 154 23.19 1.16 -13.65
N ASN A 155 23.23 0.14 -14.50
CA ASN A 155 22.49 -1.10 -14.28
C ASN A 155 23.40 -2.20 -13.73
N PRO A 156 23.26 -2.60 -12.45
CA PRO A 156 24.08 -3.66 -11.85
C PRO A 156 23.96 -5.01 -12.56
N TYR A 157 22.86 -5.24 -13.28
CA TYR A 157 22.62 -6.50 -14.00
C TYR A 157 23.68 -6.83 -15.07
N TYR A 158 24.38 -5.82 -15.60
CA TYR A 158 25.43 -6.05 -16.59
C TYR A 158 26.68 -6.70 -16.00
N ASP A 159 26.90 -6.55 -14.69
CA ASP A 159 27.92 -7.29 -13.96
C ASP A 159 27.35 -8.66 -13.52
N PRO A 160 27.87 -9.79 -14.05
CA PRO A 160 27.42 -11.13 -13.68
C PRO A 160 27.47 -11.41 -12.17
N GLU A 161 28.46 -10.86 -11.47
CA GLU A 161 28.64 -11.08 -10.02
C GLU A 161 27.55 -10.39 -9.20
N LEU A 162 26.95 -9.32 -9.72
CA LEU A 162 25.88 -8.57 -9.05
C LEU A 162 24.48 -9.10 -9.33
N ARG A 163 24.30 -9.95 -10.34
CA ARG A 163 22.98 -10.50 -10.72
C ARG A 163 22.26 -11.27 -9.61
N PRO A 164 22.92 -12.10 -8.79
CA PRO A 164 22.25 -12.87 -7.74
C PRO A 164 21.75 -12.02 -6.56
N TYR A 165 22.32 -10.83 -6.38
CA TYR A 165 22.02 -9.94 -5.27
C TYR A 165 20.81 -9.05 -5.57
N THR A 166 20.26 -8.43 -4.54
CA THR A 166 19.18 -7.44 -4.59
C THR A 166 19.68 -6.08 -4.09
N GLY A 167 18.89 -5.03 -4.28
CA GLY A 167 19.20 -3.70 -3.74
C GLY A 167 19.17 -3.59 -2.21
N MET A 168 18.87 -4.68 -1.49
CA MET A 168 19.04 -4.76 -0.03
C MET A 168 20.46 -5.23 0.34
N ASP A 169 21.18 -5.85 -0.59
CA ASP A 169 22.46 -6.49 -0.33
C ASP A 169 23.65 -5.54 -0.53
N LYS A 170 24.66 -5.70 0.32
CA LYS A 170 25.86 -4.86 0.34
C LYS A 170 26.56 -4.72 -1.03
N PRO A 171 26.74 -5.78 -1.86
CA PRO A 171 27.42 -5.64 -3.15
C PRO A 171 26.71 -4.66 -4.11
N VAL A 172 25.38 -4.64 -4.11
CA VAL A 172 24.58 -3.73 -4.95
C VAL A 172 24.63 -2.31 -4.39
N TRP A 173 24.62 -2.18 -3.06
CA TRP A 173 24.85 -0.90 -2.38
C TRP A 173 26.21 -0.31 -2.75
N ASP A 174 27.29 -1.07 -2.61
CA ASP A 174 28.65 -0.60 -2.91
C ASP A 174 28.78 -0.17 -4.38
N TYR A 175 28.18 -0.93 -5.31
CA TYR A 175 28.14 -0.56 -6.73
C TYR A 175 27.40 0.76 -6.97
N LEU A 176 26.18 0.94 -6.43
CA LEU A 176 25.34 2.11 -6.68
C LEU A 176 25.78 3.35 -5.86
N ASP A 177 26.40 3.15 -4.69
CA ASP A 177 27.02 4.22 -3.91
C ASP A 177 28.20 4.85 -4.66
N GLY A 178 28.93 4.06 -5.45
CA GLY A 178 29.99 4.54 -6.33
C GLY A 178 29.50 5.31 -7.56
N GLN A 179 28.19 5.40 -7.81
CA GLN A 179 27.62 6.10 -8.98
C GLN A 179 27.11 7.50 -8.60
N PRO A 180 27.72 8.59 -9.11
CA PRO A 180 27.27 9.95 -8.83
C PRO A 180 25.80 10.19 -9.20
N LEU A 181 25.38 9.70 -10.37
CA LEU A 181 23.98 9.81 -10.83
C LEU A 181 22.97 9.14 -9.88
N ALA A 182 23.35 8.05 -9.22
CA ALA A 182 22.46 7.41 -8.25
C ALA A 182 22.30 8.29 -7.00
N GLN A 183 23.36 8.97 -6.56
CA GLN A 183 23.29 9.91 -5.43
C GLN A 183 22.44 11.12 -5.77
N GLU A 184 22.67 11.72 -6.94
CA GLU A 184 21.87 12.86 -7.42
C GLU A 184 20.38 12.54 -7.50
N MET A 185 20.04 11.33 -7.96
CA MET A 185 18.65 10.85 -8.03
C MET A 185 18.03 10.70 -6.63
N VAL A 186 18.73 10.07 -5.68
CA VAL A 186 18.25 9.92 -4.30
C VAL A 186 18.04 11.30 -3.65
N ASP A 187 19.01 12.19 -3.80
CA ASP A 187 18.93 13.55 -3.24
C ASP A 187 17.77 14.33 -3.85
N GLY A 188 17.55 14.21 -5.16
CA GLY A 188 16.43 14.83 -5.86
C GLY A 188 15.07 14.35 -5.36
N ILE A 189 14.90 13.03 -5.24
CA ILE A 189 13.66 12.44 -4.73
C ILE A 189 13.45 12.82 -3.27
N GLU A 190 14.48 12.75 -2.42
CA GLU A 190 14.37 13.13 -1.01
C GLU A 190 13.93 14.59 -0.86
N ARG A 191 14.54 15.52 -1.60
CA ARG A 191 14.14 16.93 -1.58
C ARG A 191 12.70 17.11 -2.02
N PHE A 192 12.30 16.41 -3.08
CA PHE A 192 10.92 16.45 -3.57
C PHE A 192 9.94 15.96 -2.50
N VAL A 193 10.12 14.75 -1.98
CA VAL A 193 9.16 14.18 -1.01
C VAL A 193 9.15 14.98 0.30
N THR A 194 10.31 15.42 0.80
CA THR A 194 10.38 16.25 2.02
C THR A 194 9.66 17.59 1.84
N ARG A 195 9.59 18.12 0.61
CA ARG A 195 8.83 19.33 0.31
C ARG A 195 7.33 19.09 0.29
N TRP A 196 6.87 17.97 -0.24
CA TRP A 196 5.45 17.74 -0.51
C TRP A 196 4.71 16.94 0.56
N LEU A 197 5.38 16.03 1.27
CA LEU A 197 4.75 15.19 2.30
C LEU A 197 4.02 16.01 3.38
N PRO A 198 4.59 17.11 3.95
CA PRO A 198 3.86 17.90 4.95
C PRO A 198 2.58 18.54 4.40
N ARG A 199 2.55 18.91 3.12
CA ARG A 199 1.34 19.49 2.47
C ARG A 199 0.25 18.45 2.27
N LEU A 200 0.64 17.20 1.99
CA LEU A 200 -0.29 16.10 1.87
C LEU A 200 -0.85 15.71 3.25
N GLU A 201 -0.05 15.84 4.31
CA GLU A 201 -0.52 15.69 5.70
C GLU A 201 -1.55 16.76 6.07
N ASP A 202 -1.33 18.03 5.67
CA ASP A 202 -2.29 19.13 5.86
C ASP A 202 -3.63 18.88 5.15
N GLU A 203 -3.63 18.14 4.03
CA GLU A 203 -4.83 17.68 3.32
C GLU A 203 -5.55 16.50 4.02
N SER A 204 -5.17 16.17 5.26
CA SER A 204 -5.73 15.06 6.05
C SER A 204 -5.52 13.68 5.42
N ARG A 205 -4.46 13.51 4.60
CA ARG A 205 -4.08 12.18 4.10
C ARG A 205 -3.41 11.39 5.21
N SER A 206 -3.93 10.19 5.46
CA SER A 206 -3.32 9.25 6.41
C SER A 206 -2.15 8.46 5.80
N TYR A 207 -2.09 8.37 4.47
CA TYR A 207 -1.12 7.57 3.74
C TYR A 207 -0.65 8.28 2.47
N VAL A 208 0.65 8.16 2.17
CA VAL A 208 1.22 8.53 0.86
C VAL A 208 2.14 7.42 0.38
N THR A 209 1.88 6.92 -0.82
CA THR A 209 2.69 5.87 -1.44
C THR A 209 3.65 6.45 -2.47
N VAL A 210 4.94 6.31 -2.21
CA VAL A 210 6.04 6.66 -3.12
C VAL A 210 6.57 5.38 -3.77
N ALA A 211 6.24 5.19 -5.04
CA ALA A 211 6.63 4.04 -5.83
C ALA A 211 7.91 4.31 -6.64
N ILE A 212 8.91 3.45 -6.48
CA ILE A 212 10.18 3.53 -7.21
C ILE A 212 10.27 2.34 -8.18
N GLY A 213 10.38 2.63 -9.47
CA GLY A 213 10.38 1.62 -10.54
C GLY A 213 11.76 1.41 -11.15
N CYS A 214 12.12 0.16 -11.44
CA CYS A 214 13.15 -0.16 -12.43
C CYS A 214 12.61 -1.25 -13.38
N THR A 215 13.43 -1.83 -14.26
CA THR A 215 12.90 -2.86 -15.18
C THR A 215 12.44 -4.12 -14.43
N GLY A 216 13.28 -4.65 -13.54
CA GLY A 216 13.08 -5.96 -12.90
C GLY A 216 12.57 -5.91 -11.46
N GLY A 217 12.63 -4.75 -10.78
CA GLY A 217 12.21 -4.62 -9.38
C GLY A 217 13.12 -5.29 -8.35
N GLN A 218 14.40 -5.54 -8.69
CA GLN A 218 15.35 -6.29 -7.86
C GLN A 218 16.54 -5.45 -7.37
N HIS A 219 17.12 -4.59 -8.21
CA HIS A 219 18.37 -3.88 -7.91
C HIS A 219 18.14 -2.39 -7.63
N ARG A 220 18.07 -1.58 -8.70
CA ARG A 220 18.06 -0.10 -8.64
C ARG A 220 16.88 0.44 -7.82
N SER A 221 15.65 -0.01 -8.09
CA SER A 221 14.49 0.50 -7.35
C SER A 221 14.52 0.11 -5.87
N VAL A 222 14.97 -1.11 -5.55
CA VAL A 222 15.10 -1.60 -4.18
C VAL A 222 16.13 -0.77 -3.41
N TYR A 223 17.31 -0.55 -4.00
CA TYR A 223 18.36 0.29 -3.42
C TYR A 223 17.87 1.71 -3.11
N ILE A 224 17.18 2.35 -4.06
CA ILE A 224 16.68 3.71 -3.88
C ILE A 224 15.65 3.77 -2.75
N VAL A 225 14.74 2.79 -2.68
CA VAL A 225 13.76 2.69 -1.57
C VAL A 225 14.45 2.55 -0.22
N GLU A 226 15.39 1.60 -0.09
CA GLU A 226 16.13 1.37 1.14
C GLU A 226 16.94 2.61 1.56
N LYS A 227 17.53 3.30 0.59
CA LYS A 227 18.32 4.51 0.85
C LYS A 227 17.45 5.70 1.28
N LEU A 228 16.32 5.92 0.61
CA LEU A 228 15.32 6.89 1.03
C LEU A 228 14.79 6.57 2.42
N ALA A 229 14.50 5.30 2.71
CA ALA A 229 14.03 4.88 4.02
C ALA A 229 15.03 5.21 5.13
N ARG A 230 16.33 4.95 4.91
CA ARG A 230 17.38 5.33 5.87
C ARG A 230 17.44 6.83 6.11
N ARG A 231 17.25 7.66 5.07
CA ARG A 231 17.30 9.12 5.19
C ARG A 231 16.06 9.71 5.85
N LEU A 232 14.88 9.17 5.55
CA LEU A 232 13.60 9.64 6.06
C LEU A 232 13.25 9.08 7.45
N LYS A 233 14.00 8.07 7.92
CA LYS A 233 13.82 7.47 9.25
C LYS A 233 13.84 8.54 10.35
N GLY A 234 12.84 8.49 11.22
CA GLY A 234 12.69 9.43 12.34
C GLY A 234 12.11 10.79 11.95
N ARG A 235 11.92 11.08 10.66
CA ARG A 235 11.16 12.26 10.17
C ARG A 235 9.71 11.91 9.87
N TYR A 236 9.47 10.69 9.41
CA TYR A 236 8.14 10.17 9.07
C TYR A 236 8.01 8.74 9.60
N GLU A 237 6.78 8.33 9.86
CA GLU A 237 6.47 6.90 9.98
C GLU A 237 6.59 6.26 8.60
N LEU A 238 7.32 5.15 8.52
CA LEU A 238 7.68 4.52 7.26
C LEU A 238 7.18 3.08 7.18
N LEU A 239 6.59 2.73 6.04
CA LEU A 239 6.34 1.34 5.65
C LEU A 239 7.10 1.03 4.37
N ILE A 240 8.05 0.10 4.44
CA ILE A 240 8.88 -0.31 3.31
C ILE A 240 8.29 -1.58 2.69
N ARG A 241 8.14 -1.59 1.36
CA ARG A 241 7.65 -2.75 0.61
C ARG A 241 8.45 -2.98 -0.65
N HIS A 242 8.84 -4.23 -0.88
CA HIS A 242 9.44 -4.66 -2.13
C HIS A 242 8.52 -5.67 -2.81
N ARG A 243 7.96 -5.32 -3.98
CA ARG A 243 6.99 -6.18 -4.66
C ARG A 243 7.62 -7.45 -5.25
N GLN A 244 8.87 -7.36 -5.70
CA GLN A 244 9.57 -8.47 -6.36
C GLN A 244 10.80 -8.95 -5.59
N ALA A 245 11.59 -8.04 -5.03
CA ALA A 245 12.68 -8.44 -4.15
C ALA A 245 12.09 -9.04 -2.87
N GLN A 246 12.42 -10.30 -2.59
CA GLN A 246 12.12 -10.95 -1.32
C GLN A 246 13.40 -10.96 -0.51
N ASN A 247 13.29 -10.72 0.79
CA ASN A 247 14.34 -11.10 1.71
C ASN A 247 14.50 -12.63 1.63
N LEU A 248 15.58 -13.08 0.99
CA LEU A 248 16.02 -14.48 1.03
C LEU A 248 16.52 -14.87 2.43
N SER A 249 16.61 -13.92 3.36
CA SER A 249 16.97 -14.07 4.78
C SER A 249 15.86 -14.63 5.66
N GLY A 250 15.12 -15.62 5.13
CA GLY A 250 14.13 -16.41 5.85
C GLY A 250 14.29 -17.92 5.64
N ARG A 251 15.52 -18.37 5.32
CA ARG A 251 15.95 -19.76 5.53
C ARG A 251 16.77 -19.84 6.80
#